data_AF-A0A1Y2FX00-F1
#
_entry.id   AF-A0A1Y2FX00-F1
#
_cell.length_a   1.000
_cell.length_b   1.000
_cell.length_c   1.000
_cell.angle_alpha   90.00
_cell.angle_beta   90.00
_cell.angle_gamma   90.00
#
_symmetry.space_group_name_H-M   'P 1'
#
loop_
_entity.id
_entity.type
_entity.pdbx_description
1 polymer ?
#
loop_
_entity_poly.entity_id
_entity_poly.type
_entity_poly.pdbx_seq_one_letter_code
_entity_poly.pdbx_strand_id
1 'polypeptide(L)'
;MDWYDLDSWELEENLYYKLAPNPYGGPLPMKLFVQKEVEQLARELRGNQRDWQVPPPFGSPSPSNRDRNAYTGTNRNRNIIEIDDSDEEGEDEEEDEDLTPLISATTARSSYKLTLGELSTLDPVRTEPNANGPGQMRLYDEEEVQELAFFLHGGKTGHAAYVRQLKKSAEKAHNTRIKNAIRREKEEQKRLKRKQKAAKVVKAAKARKGREDDVDEEE
;
A
#
# COMPACT_ATOMS: atom_id res chain seq x y z
N MET A 1 5.26 7.79 -25.22
CA MET A 1 4.36 8.88 -25.65
C MET A 1 3.68 9.36 -24.38
N ASP A 2 4.33 10.27 -23.65
CA ASP A 2 3.86 10.76 -22.36
C ASP A 2 2.86 11.90 -22.61
N TRP A 3 1.59 11.64 -22.32
CA TRP A 3 0.54 12.65 -22.38
C TRP A 3 0.31 13.22 -20.97
N TYR A 4 0.13 14.55 -20.91
CA TYR A 4 -0.14 15.40 -19.73
C TYR A 4 1.04 16.16 -19.10
N ASP A 5 1.77 16.91 -19.94
CA ASP A 5 2.17 18.28 -19.59
C ASP A 5 0.97 19.21 -19.78
N LEU A 6 0.32 19.62 -18.68
CA LEU A 6 -0.66 20.71 -18.67
C LEU A 6 -0.48 21.56 -17.40
N ASP A 7 0.71 22.15 -17.28
CA ASP A 7 0.99 23.33 -16.45
C ASP A 7 0.38 24.57 -17.13
N SER A 8 -0.94 24.78 -17.01
CA SER A 8 -1.55 26.05 -17.49
C SER A 8 -2.94 26.38 -16.94
N TRP A 9 -3.26 26.00 -15.69
CA TRP A 9 -4.59 26.30 -15.11
C TRP A 9 -4.52 26.89 -13.69
N GLU A 10 -3.35 27.35 -13.22
CA GLU A 10 -3.15 27.88 -11.86
C GLU A 10 -3.74 29.29 -11.56
N LEU A 11 -4.45 29.95 -12.49
CA LEU A 11 -4.76 31.37 -12.34
C LEU A 11 -6.23 31.79 -12.14
N GLU A 12 -7.23 30.92 -12.32
CA GLU A 12 -8.65 31.37 -12.27
C GLU A 12 -9.51 30.83 -11.11
N GLU A 13 -9.12 29.78 -10.39
CA GLU A 13 -10.00 29.17 -9.36
C GLU A 13 -9.96 29.83 -7.96
N ASN A 14 -9.09 30.83 -7.73
CA ASN A 14 -9.05 31.54 -6.43
C ASN A 14 -10.24 32.51 -6.19
N LEU A 15 -11.14 32.67 -7.16
CA LEU A 15 -12.31 33.54 -7.06
C LEU A 15 -13.61 32.81 -6.69
N TYR A 16 -13.69 31.48 -6.86
CA TYR A 16 -14.96 30.76 -6.64
C TYR A 16 -15.23 30.40 -5.16
N TYR A 17 -14.20 30.32 -4.31
CA TYR A 17 -14.34 29.96 -2.89
C TYR A 17 -14.74 31.12 -1.96
N LYS A 18 -15.05 32.32 -2.48
CA LYS A 18 -15.38 33.50 -1.66
C LYS A 18 -16.87 33.83 -1.51
N LEU A 19 -17.80 33.10 -2.15
CA LEU A 19 -19.20 33.55 -2.24
C LEU A 19 -20.29 32.51 -1.92
N ALA A 20 -19.97 31.37 -1.28
CA ALA A 20 -21.02 30.47 -0.76
C ALA A 20 -21.22 30.67 0.75
N PRO A 21 -22.39 31.17 1.22
CA PRO A 21 -22.70 31.22 2.64
C PRO A 21 -23.01 29.83 3.20
N ASN A 22 -22.38 29.48 4.32
CA ASN A 22 -22.64 28.27 5.10
C ASN A 22 -24.10 28.26 5.62
N PRO A 23 -24.93 27.24 5.35
CA PRO A 23 -26.29 27.16 5.88
C PRO A 23 -26.37 26.72 7.35
N TYR A 24 -25.25 26.35 7.97
CA TYR A 24 -25.17 26.00 9.39
C TYR A 24 -24.01 26.76 10.04
N GLY A 25 -24.32 27.95 10.56
CA GLY A 25 -23.36 28.78 11.29
C GLY A 25 -23.05 28.19 12.66
N GLY A 26 -21.81 27.71 12.85
CA GLY A 26 -21.23 27.48 14.17
C GLY A 26 -20.25 26.29 14.26
N PRO A 27 -19.19 26.37 15.08
CA PRO A 27 -18.25 25.27 15.31
C PRO A 27 -18.75 24.34 16.43
N LEU A 28 -18.76 23.03 16.21
CA LEU A 28 -19.02 22.05 17.28
C LEU A 28 -17.73 21.36 17.74
N PRO A 29 -17.37 21.46 19.04
CA PRO A 29 -16.41 20.59 19.70
C PRO A 29 -17.15 19.51 20.50
N MET A 30 -16.88 18.22 20.25
CA MET A 30 -17.19 17.15 21.22
C MET A 30 -16.04 16.13 21.29
N LYS A 31 -15.13 16.37 22.22
CA LYS A 31 -14.36 15.34 22.91
C LYS A 31 -14.93 15.22 24.31
N LEU A 32 -14.85 14.01 24.88
CA LEU A 32 -15.11 13.63 26.27
C LEU A 32 -16.57 13.29 26.56
N PHE A 33 -16.96 12.01 26.44
CA PHE A 33 -17.87 11.31 27.38
C PHE A 33 -18.13 9.81 27.03
N VAL A 34 -17.26 9.15 26.25
CA VAL A 34 -17.44 7.71 25.91
C VAL A 34 -16.14 6.90 26.08
N GLN A 35 -15.45 7.08 27.21
CA GLN A 35 -14.23 6.29 27.51
C GLN A 35 -14.36 5.37 28.73
N LYS A 36 -15.24 5.67 29.69
CA LYS A 36 -15.34 4.84 30.92
C LYS A 36 -16.19 3.59 30.76
N GLU A 37 -17.24 3.61 29.94
CA GLU A 37 -18.13 2.44 29.78
C GLU A 37 -17.54 1.36 28.84
N VAL A 38 -16.78 1.76 27.83
CA VAL A 38 -16.09 0.83 26.91
C VAL A 38 -14.98 0.05 27.63
N GLU A 39 -14.32 0.67 28.62
CA GLU A 39 -13.24 0.02 29.38
C GLU A 39 -13.76 -1.00 30.40
N GLN A 40 -14.98 -0.80 30.92
CA GLN A 40 -15.62 -1.74 31.84
C GLN A 40 -16.11 -3.01 31.10
N LEU A 41 -16.69 -2.84 29.90
CA LEU A 41 -17.09 -3.97 29.05
C LEU A 41 -15.88 -4.82 28.59
N ALA A 42 -14.74 -4.17 28.30
CA ALA A 42 -13.51 -4.86 27.88
C ALA A 42 -12.78 -5.61 29.04
N ARG A 43 -13.21 -5.41 30.29
CA ARG A 43 -12.66 -6.11 31.46
C ARG A 43 -13.48 -7.36 31.80
N GLU A 44 -14.80 -7.34 31.59
CA GLU A 44 -15.66 -8.53 31.71
C GLU A 44 -15.36 -9.61 30.66
N LEU A 45 -15.09 -9.22 29.41
CA LEU A 45 -14.78 -10.16 28.33
C LEU A 45 -13.44 -10.90 28.48
N ARG A 46 -12.56 -10.45 29.39
CA ARG A 46 -11.27 -11.13 29.67
C ARG A 46 -11.32 -12.12 30.83
N GLY A 47 -12.42 -12.18 31.59
CA GLY A 47 -12.58 -13.09 32.73
C GLY A 47 -12.93 -14.54 32.36
N ASN A 48 -13.51 -14.77 31.17
CA ASN A 48 -14.12 -16.05 30.77
C ASN A 48 -13.35 -16.81 29.67
N GLN A 49 -12.04 -16.62 29.54
CA GLN A 49 -11.20 -17.25 28.51
C GLN A 49 -10.31 -18.39 29.05
N ARG A 50 -10.84 -19.20 29.98
CA ARG A 50 -10.27 -20.50 30.34
C ARG A 50 -11.24 -21.57 29.84
N ASP A 51 -10.71 -22.57 29.13
CA ASP A 51 -11.37 -23.82 28.71
C ASP A 51 -11.69 -24.02 27.21
N TRP A 52 -10.97 -23.36 26.31
CA TRP A 52 -10.86 -23.85 24.92
C TRP A 52 -9.44 -24.36 24.65
N GLN A 53 -9.17 -25.61 25.03
CA GLN A 53 -8.01 -26.35 24.56
C GLN A 53 -8.21 -26.67 23.07
N VAL A 54 -7.44 -26.00 22.21
CA VAL A 54 -7.27 -26.38 20.81
C VAL A 54 -6.12 -27.40 20.74
N PRO A 55 -6.30 -28.61 20.18
CA PRO A 55 -5.20 -29.55 20.01
C PRO A 55 -4.17 -29.02 19.00
N PRO A 56 -2.87 -29.30 19.18
CA PRO A 56 -1.82 -28.79 18.31
C PRO A 56 -1.92 -29.42 16.90
N PRO A 57 -1.73 -28.64 15.82
CA PRO A 57 -1.59 -29.20 14.49
C PRO A 57 -0.28 -30.00 14.40
N PHE A 58 -0.41 -31.23 13.94
CA PHE A 58 0.66 -32.13 13.55
C PHE A 58 1.62 -31.47 12.55
N GLY A 59 2.92 -31.74 12.71
CA GLY A 59 3.88 -31.78 11.59
C GLY A 59 4.73 -30.54 11.37
N SER A 60 5.85 -30.45 12.10
CA SER A 60 7.00 -29.64 11.71
C SER A 60 7.77 -30.35 10.58
N PRO A 61 8.16 -29.68 9.48
CA PRO A 61 9.33 -30.08 8.73
C PRO A 61 10.55 -29.33 9.26
N SER A 62 11.54 -30.11 9.70
CA SER A 62 12.88 -29.65 10.09
C SER A 62 13.61 -28.90 8.96
N PRO A 63 14.57 -28.02 9.30
CA PRO A 63 15.36 -27.28 8.34
C PRO A 63 16.53 -28.12 7.84
N SER A 64 16.70 -28.26 6.53
CA SER A 64 17.94 -28.76 5.93
C SER A 64 18.57 -27.69 5.05
N ASN A 65 19.74 -27.24 5.48
CA ASN A 65 20.77 -26.56 4.70
C ASN A 65 20.91 -27.17 3.29
N ARG A 66 21.18 -26.36 2.27
CA ARG A 66 22.54 -26.14 1.75
C ARG A 66 22.50 -25.42 0.39
N ASP A 67 23.24 -24.31 0.35
CA ASP A 67 24.01 -23.75 -0.76
C ASP A 67 23.87 -24.42 -2.13
N ARG A 68 23.51 -23.62 -3.14
CA ARG A 68 24.17 -23.68 -4.45
C ARG A 68 24.27 -22.30 -5.09
N ASN A 69 25.54 -21.95 -5.30
CA ASN A 69 26.03 -20.77 -6.00
C ASN A 69 25.60 -20.72 -7.47
N ALA A 70 25.61 -19.49 -7.98
CA ALA A 70 26.13 -19.06 -9.28
C ALA A 70 25.71 -19.84 -10.55
N TYR A 71 24.91 -19.19 -11.39
CA TYR A 71 25.17 -19.17 -12.82
C TYR A 71 24.75 -17.84 -13.44
N THR A 72 25.74 -17.04 -13.79
CA THR A 72 25.66 -15.96 -14.78
C THR A 72 25.55 -16.59 -16.16
N GLY A 73 24.52 -16.27 -16.91
CA GLY A 73 24.33 -16.77 -18.27
C GLY A 73 23.50 -15.82 -19.09
N THR A 74 24.13 -14.75 -19.57
CA THR A 74 23.68 -13.97 -20.73
C THR A 74 23.46 -14.91 -21.91
N ASN A 75 22.23 -15.07 -22.37
CA ASN A 75 21.96 -15.67 -23.67
C ASN A 75 21.25 -14.65 -24.58
N ARG A 76 22.05 -14.01 -25.44
CA ARG A 76 21.58 -13.22 -26.58
C ARG A 76 21.37 -14.18 -27.75
N ASN A 77 20.19 -14.76 -27.88
CA ASN A 77 19.78 -15.33 -29.16
C ASN A 77 19.12 -14.24 -29.99
N ARG A 78 19.92 -13.67 -30.89
CA ARG A 78 19.43 -12.94 -32.07
C ARG A 78 18.93 -13.99 -33.05
N ASN A 79 17.62 -14.23 -33.09
CA ASN A 79 17.00 -14.76 -34.30
C ASN A 79 16.86 -13.58 -35.26
N ILE A 80 17.79 -13.50 -36.21
CA ILE A 80 17.61 -12.73 -37.43
C ILE A 80 16.62 -13.56 -38.25
N ILE A 81 15.37 -13.09 -38.29
CA ILE A 81 14.37 -13.61 -39.21
C ILE A 81 14.65 -12.89 -40.53
N GLU A 82 15.11 -13.65 -41.52
CA GLU A 82 15.12 -13.22 -42.91
C GLU A 82 13.65 -13.06 -43.31
N ILE A 83 13.23 -11.81 -43.55
CA ILE A 83 11.90 -11.48 -44.06
C ILE A 83 12.02 -11.59 -45.58
N ASP A 84 11.36 -12.60 -46.12
CA ASP A 84 11.15 -12.82 -47.54
C ASP A 84 10.02 -11.87 -47.98
N ASP A 85 10.36 -10.82 -48.73
CA ASP A 85 9.43 -9.81 -49.25
C ASP A 85 8.67 -10.35 -50.47
N SER A 86 7.89 -11.43 -50.29
CA SER A 86 6.91 -11.90 -51.26
C SER A 86 5.48 -11.56 -50.84
N ASP A 87 5.04 -10.41 -51.32
CA ASP A 87 3.83 -10.23 -52.15
C ASP A 87 2.57 -11.03 -51.74
N GLU A 88 1.63 -10.40 -51.04
CA GLU A 88 0.20 -10.66 -51.25
C GLU A 88 -0.64 -9.46 -50.79
N GLU A 89 -1.17 -8.73 -51.77
CA GLU A 89 -2.21 -7.72 -51.60
C GLU A 89 -3.52 -8.40 -51.18
N GLY A 90 -3.85 -8.28 -49.90
CA GLY A 90 -5.16 -8.59 -49.34
C GLY A 90 -5.65 -7.38 -48.55
N GLU A 91 -6.26 -6.42 -49.24
CA GLU A 91 -7.11 -5.40 -48.61
C GLU A 91 -8.40 -6.06 -48.13
N ASP A 92 -8.29 -6.83 -47.05
CA ASP A 92 -9.45 -7.23 -46.26
C ASP A 92 -9.77 -6.04 -45.34
N GLU A 93 -10.62 -5.14 -45.83
CA GLU A 93 -11.35 -4.18 -44.99
C GLU A 93 -12.34 -4.98 -44.11
N GLU A 94 -11.83 -5.70 -43.12
CA GLU A 94 -12.65 -6.13 -41.98
C GLU A 94 -12.99 -4.85 -41.20
N GLU A 95 -14.26 -4.45 -41.30
CA GLU A 95 -14.87 -3.47 -40.41
C GLU A 95 -14.64 -3.95 -38.97
N ASP A 96 -13.59 -3.44 -38.33
CA ASP A 96 -13.34 -3.63 -36.89
C ASP A 96 -14.58 -3.10 -36.16
N GLU A 97 -15.53 -4.00 -35.87
CA GLU A 97 -16.68 -3.71 -35.02
C GLU A 97 -16.16 -2.98 -33.78
N ASP A 98 -16.78 -1.85 -33.43
CA ASP A 98 -16.44 -0.97 -32.29
C ASP A 98 -16.41 -1.74 -30.96
N LEU A 99 -15.41 -2.60 -30.77
CA LEU A 99 -15.22 -3.41 -29.60
C LEU A 99 -14.58 -2.49 -28.56
N THR A 100 -15.44 -1.94 -27.72
CA THR A 100 -15.02 -1.22 -26.52
C THR A 100 -14.05 -2.09 -25.72
N PRO A 101 -12.90 -1.54 -25.30
CA PRO A 101 -11.86 -2.34 -24.66
C PRO A 101 -12.38 -2.94 -23.34
N LEU A 102 -12.31 -4.26 -23.23
CA LEU A 102 -12.67 -4.96 -22.00
C LEU A 102 -11.55 -4.89 -20.97
N ILE A 103 -11.90 -4.47 -19.74
CA ILE A 103 -10.96 -4.31 -18.64
C ILE A 103 -11.28 -5.21 -17.45
N SER A 104 -10.24 -5.71 -16.79
CA SER A 104 -10.40 -6.51 -15.58
C SER A 104 -10.88 -5.67 -14.39
N ALA A 105 -11.55 -6.32 -13.43
CA ALA A 105 -11.91 -5.69 -12.15
C ALA A 105 -10.72 -5.00 -11.45
N THR A 106 -9.51 -5.57 -11.55
CA THR A 106 -8.30 -4.99 -10.96
C THR A 106 -7.90 -3.71 -11.68
N THR A 107 -7.93 -3.73 -13.02
CA THR A 107 -7.64 -2.57 -13.87
C THR A 107 -8.64 -1.44 -13.61
N ALA A 108 -9.94 -1.76 -13.55
CA ALA A 108 -10.99 -0.81 -13.25
C ALA A 108 -10.76 -0.10 -11.90
N ARG A 109 -10.43 -0.86 -10.85
CA ARG A 109 -10.12 -0.30 -9.53
C ARG A 109 -8.84 0.55 -9.53
N SER A 110 -7.81 0.13 -10.25
CA SER A 110 -6.55 0.86 -10.28
C SER A 110 -6.65 2.16 -11.07
N SER A 111 -7.33 2.15 -12.21
CA SER A 111 -7.39 3.27 -13.14
C SER A 111 -8.49 4.26 -12.74
N TYR A 112 -9.71 3.77 -12.54
CA TYR A 112 -10.90 4.57 -12.26
C TYR A 112 -11.20 4.77 -10.77
N LYS A 113 -10.34 4.23 -9.89
CA LYS A 113 -10.42 4.39 -8.43
C LYS A 113 -11.75 3.93 -7.83
N LEU A 114 -12.43 3.01 -8.49
CA LEU A 114 -13.63 2.36 -8.00
C LEU A 114 -13.31 1.30 -6.95
N THR A 115 -14.27 1.04 -6.09
CA THR A 115 -14.27 -0.07 -5.13
C THR A 115 -14.93 -1.31 -5.73
N LEU A 116 -14.71 -2.47 -5.11
CA LEU A 116 -15.37 -3.71 -5.54
C LEU A 116 -16.90 -3.65 -5.36
N GLY A 117 -17.38 -2.90 -4.37
CA GLY A 117 -18.81 -2.70 -4.14
C GLY A 117 -19.45 -1.86 -5.23
N GLU A 118 -18.77 -0.80 -5.67
CA GLU A 118 -19.24 0.02 -6.80
C GLU A 118 -19.18 -0.77 -8.11
N LEU A 119 -18.10 -1.52 -8.37
CA LEU A 119 -18.04 -2.36 -9.57
C LEU A 119 -19.08 -3.49 -9.58
N SER A 120 -19.59 -3.90 -8.42
CA SER A 120 -20.64 -4.92 -8.37
C SER A 120 -22.01 -4.42 -8.84
N THR A 121 -22.17 -3.12 -9.10
CA THR A 121 -23.38 -2.58 -9.72
C THR A 121 -23.39 -2.75 -11.24
N LEU A 122 -22.24 -3.06 -11.85
CA LEU A 122 -22.13 -3.35 -13.27
C LEU A 122 -22.12 -4.87 -13.48
N ASP A 123 -22.83 -5.32 -14.52
CA ASP A 123 -22.79 -6.72 -14.92
C ASP A 123 -21.54 -6.95 -15.78
N PRO A 124 -20.71 -7.98 -15.47
CA PRO A 124 -19.52 -8.24 -16.25
C PRO A 124 -19.88 -8.79 -17.63
N VAL A 125 -19.31 -8.20 -18.69
CA VAL A 125 -19.48 -8.66 -20.07
C VAL A 125 -18.97 -10.09 -20.25
N ARG A 126 -17.84 -10.42 -19.61
CA ARG A 126 -17.24 -11.75 -19.70
C ARG A 126 -16.62 -12.18 -18.37
N THR A 127 -16.72 -13.47 -18.09
CA THR A 127 -16.05 -14.10 -16.95
C THR A 127 -15.14 -15.22 -17.42
N GLU A 128 -13.87 -15.15 -17.03
CA GLU A 128 -12.84 -16.12 -17.42
C GLU A 128 -12.19 -16.75 -16.18
N PRO A 129 -11.55 -17.92 -16.30
CA PRO A 129 -10.70 -18.42 -15.21
C PRO A 129 -9.54 -17.44 -14.95
N ASN A 130 -9.27 -17.18 -13.67
CA ASN A 130 -8.16 -16.30 -13.29
C ASN A 130 -6.81 -16.99 -13.54
N ALA A 131 -6.01 -16.48 -14.47
CA ALA A 131 -4.69 -17.03 -14.79
C ALA A 131 -3.70 -16.96 -13.62
N ASN A 132 -3.89 -16.01 -12.70
CA ASN A 132 -2.94 -15.70 -11.62
C ASN A 132 -3.37 -16.22 -10.24
N GLY A 133 -4.47 -16.99 -10.14
CA GLY A 133 -4.93 -17.48 -8.85
C GLY A 133 -6.26 -18.20 -8.89
N PRO A 134 -6.77 -18.62 -7.72
CA PRO A 134 -8.07 -19.26 -7.63
C PRO A 134 -9.20 -18.28 -7.98
N GLY A 135 -10.23 -18.77 -8.68
CA GLY A 135 -11.47 -18.04 -8.96
C GLY A 135 -11.64 -17.59 -10.41
N GLN A 136 -12.63 -16.73 -10.63
CA GLN A 136 -12.97 -16.17 -11.94
C GLN A 136 -12.53 -14.70 -12.02
N MET A 137 -11.93 -14.32 -13.14
CA MET A 137 -11.66 -12.96 -13.54
C MET A 137 -12.90 -12.40 -14.25
N ARG A 138 -13.39 -11.27 -13.76
CA ARG A 138 -14.51 -10.52 -14.36
C ARG A 138 -13.94 -9.42 -15.25
N LEU A 139 -14.42 -9.38 -16.49
CA LEU A 139 -14.12 -8.37 -17.49
C LEU A 139 -15.37 -7.50 -17.67
N TYR A 140 -15.15 -6.19 -17.62
CA TYR A 140 -16.17 -5.16 -17.77
C TYR A 140 -15.85 -4.31 -18.99
N ASP A 141 -16.86 -3.69 -19.56
CA ASP A 141 -16.66 -2.64 -20.55
C ASP A 141 -15.96 -1.44 -19.90
N GLU A 142 -14.90 -0.93 -20.53
CA GLU A 142 -14.21 0.27 -20.04
C GLU A 142 -15.10 1.51 -20.08
N GLU A 143 -15.99 1.63 -21.07
CA GLU A 143 -16.87 2.79 -21.21
C GLU A 143 -17.86 2.86 -20.04
N GLU A 144 -18.56 1.77 -19.74
CA GLU A 144 -19.49 1.70 -18.61
C GLU A 144 -18.78 1.96 -17.26
N VAL A 145 -17.57 1.43 -17.11
CA VAL A 145 -16.75 1.66 -15.92
C VAL A 145 -16.36 3.14 -15.80
N GLN A 146 -16.00 3.77 -16.91
CA GLN A 146 -15.66 5.18 -16.95
C GLN A 146 -16.87 6.05 -16.61
N GLU A 147 -18.03 5.77 -17.20
CA GLU A 147 -19.27 6.47 -16.91
C GLU A 147 -19.65 6.35 -15.43
N LEU A 148 -19.58 5.15 -14.86
CA LEU A 148 -19.83 4.94 -13.44
C LEU A 148 -18.88 5.77 -12.57
N ALA A 149 -17.58 5.78 -12.92
CA ALA A 149 -16.58 6.54 -12.18
C ALA A 149 -16.79 8.05 -12.28
N PHE A 150 -17.27 8.55 -13.41
CA PHE A 150 -17.65 9.95 -13.55
C PHE A 150 -18.92 10.25 -12.78
N PHE A 151 -19.94 9.40 -12.86
CA PHE A 151 -21.18 9.57 -12.11
C PHE A 151 -20.92 9.67 -10.60
N LEU A 152 -20.14 8.74 -10.04
CA LEU A 152 -19.83 8.70 -8.61
C LEU A 152 -18.96 9.87 -8.14
N HIS A 153 -18.04 10.34 -8.97
CA HIS A 153 -17.11 11.41 -8.60
C HIS A 153 -17.55 12.82 -9.01
N GLY A 154 -18.78 13.00 -9.52
CA GLY A 154 -19.32 14.31 -9.90
C GLY A 154 -18.82 14.82 -11.26
N GLY A 155 -18.77 13.92 -12.25
CA GLY A 155 -18.33 14.15 -13.61
C GLY A 155 -16.82 13.97 -13.83
N LYS A 156 -16.38 14.22 -15.07
CA LYS A 156 -14.97 14.10 -15.49
C LYS A 156 -14.04 15.00 -14.68
N THR A 157 -14.46 16.23 -14.38
CA THR A 157 -13.68 17.20 -13.59
C THR A 157 -13.58 16.78 -12.13
N GLY A 158 -14.68 16.33 -11.54
CA GLY A 158 -14.71 15.81 -10.16
C GLY A 158 -13.86 14.55 -9.99
N HIS A 159 -13.90 13.64 -10.97
CA HIS A 159 -13.02 12.48 -11.01
C HIS A 159 -11.54 12.86 -11.03
N ALA A 160 -11.15 13.81 -11.90
CA ALA A 160 -9.76 14.28 -11.96
C ALA A 160 -9.31 14.92 -10.64
N ALA A 161 -10.17 15.72 -10.00
CA ALA A 161 -9.89 16.31 -8.69
C ALA A 161 -9.73 15.23 -7.60
N TYR A 162 -10.60 14.22 -7.59
CA TYR A 162 -10.54 13.08 -6.68
C TYR A 162 -9.22 12.31 -6.82
N VAL A 163 -8.81 11.98 -8.06
CA VAL A 163 -7.54 11.30 -8.33
C VAL A 163 -6.35 12.14 -7.85
N ARG A 164 -6.36 13.46 -8.06
CA ARG A 164 -5.32 14.37 -7.54
C ARG A 164 -5.26 14.36 -6.01
N GLN A 165 -6.41 14.36 -5.34
CA GLN A 165 -6.49 14.30 -3.88
C GLN A 165 -5.92 12.98 -3.34
N LEU A 166 -6.21 11.86 -3.99
CA LEU A 166 -5.64 10.55 -3.64
C LEU A 166 -4.11 10.53 -3.80
N LYS A 167 -3.56 11.10 -4.87
CA LYS A 167 -2.10 11.20 -5.04
C LYS A 167 -1.46 12.01 -3.90
N LYS A 168 -2.00 13.20 -3.60
CA LYS A 168 -1.52 14.06 -2.50
C LYS A 168 -1.60 13.36 -1.13
N SER A 169 -2.65 12.60 -0.86
CA SER A 169 -2.81 11.87 0.40
C SER A 169 -1.83 10.70 0.52
N ALA A 170 -1.60 9.97 -0.58
CA ALA A 170 -0.61 8.89 -0.65
C ALA A 170 0.82 9.41 -0.40
N GLU A 171 1.19 10.53 -1.01
CA GLU A 171 2.50 11.18 -0.79
C GLU A 171 2.68 11.62 0.66
N LYS A 172 1.65 12.23 1.27
CA LYS A 172 1.68 12.62 2.68
C LYS A 172 1.86 11.41 3.59
N ALA A 173 1.14 10.32 3.32
CA ALA A 173 1.26 9.07 4.07
C ALA A 173 2.67 8.47 3.95
N HIS A 174 3.22 8.43 2.73
CA HIS A 174 4.58 7.96 2.46
C HIS A 174 5.64 8.77 3.21
N ASN A 175 5.58 10.10 3.11
CA ASN A 175 6.50 11.00 3.81
C ASN A 175 6.42 10.85 5.33
N THR A 176 5.22 10.60 5.87
CA THR A 176 5.03 10.35 7.29
C THR A 176 5.64 9.02 7.72
N ARG A 177 5.50 7.97 6.90
CA ARG A 177 6.14 6.67 7.14
C ARG A 177 7.66 6.79 7.18
N ILE A 178 8.26 7.49 6.21
CA ILE A 178 9.70 7.75 6.17
C ILE A 178 10.15 8.52 7.42
N LYS A 179 9.48 9.63 7.75
CA LYS A 179 9.83 10.43 8.95
C LYS A 179 9.76 9.60 10.23
N ASN A 180 8.73 8.76 10.37
CA ASN A 180 8.59 7.88 11.52
C ASN A 180 9.66 6.79 11.57
N ALA A 181 10.05 6.22 10.44
CA ALA A 181 11.14 5.25 10.35
C ALA A 181 12.48 5.88 10.79
N ILE A 182 12.82 7.05 10.26
CA ILE A 182 14.04 7.78 10.64
C ILE A 182 14.03 8.12 12.13
N ARG A 183 12.89 8.53 12.69
CA ARG A 183 12.77 8.82 14.13
C ARG A 183 13.05 7.58 14.98
N ARG A 184 12.46 6.43 14.63
CA ARG A 184 12.68 5.16 15.34
C ARG A 184 14.16 4.76 15.29
N GLU A 185 14.79 4.85 14.13
CA GLU A 185 16.21 4.53 13.99
C GLU A 185 17.10 5.42 14.88
N LYS A 186 16.84 6.74 14.90
CA LYS A 186 17.57 7.67 15.78
C LYS A 186 17.40 7.35 17.25
N GLU A 187 16.20 6.93 17.68
CA GLU A 187 15.93 6.52 19.06
C GLU A 187 16.66 5.21 19.41
N GLU A 188 16.69 4.25 18.50
CA GLU A 188 17.44 2.99 18.66
C GLU A 188 18.94 3.25 18.77
N GLN A 189 19.51 4.10 17.90
CA GLN A 189 20.92 4.50 17.98
C GLN A 189 21.23 5.20 19.31
N LYS A 190 20.35 6.09 19.80
CA LYS A 190 20.51 6.72 21.12
C LYS A 190 20.48 5.68 22.24
N ARG A 191 19.57 4.69 22.17
CA ARG A 191 19.48 3.60 23.15
C ARG A 191 20.73 2.73 23.14
N LEU A 192 21.26 2.39 21.98
CA LEU A 192 22.52 1.64 21.82
C LEU A 192 23.70 2.40 22.42
N LYS A 193 23.84 3.70 22.11
CA LYS A 193 24.90 4.55 22.69
C LYS A 193 24.80 4.63 24.22
N ARG A 194 23.59 4.74 24.77
CA ARG A 194 23.37 4.71 26.24
C ARG A 194 23.78 3.37 26.85
N LYS A 195 23.41 2.26 26.23
CA LYS A 195 23.82 0.90 26.67
C LYS A 195 25.34 0.73 26.65
N GLN A 196 26.01 1.16 25.58
CA GLN A 196 27.47 1.10 25.47
C GLN A 196 28.17 1.93 26.54
N LYS A 197 27.70 3.16 26.79
CA LYS A 197 28.23 4.01 27.87
C LYS A 197 28.04 3.37 29.24
N ALA A 198 26.84 2.85 29.53
CA ALA A 198 26.57 2.16 30.79
C ALA A 198 27.47 0.94 30.98
N ALA A 199 27.65 0.11 29.94
CA ALA A 199 28.56 -1.02 29.98
C ALA A 199 30.01 -0.61 30.26
N LYS A 200 30.48 0.50 29.66
CA LYS A 200 31.82 1.04 29.91
C LYS A 200 31.98 1.51 31.36
N VAL A 201 30.97 2.17 31.93
CA VAL A 201 30.97 2.62 33.33
C VAL A 201 31.01 1.41 34.28
N VAL A 202 30.18 0.39 34.04
CA VAL A 202 30.16 -0.84 34.84
C VAL A 202 31.52 -1.56 34.77
N LYS A 203 32.13 -1.66 33.58
CA LYS A 203 33.47 -2.26 33.42
C LYS A 203 34.54 -1.47 34.19
N ALA A 204 34.50 -0.14 34.14
CA ALA A 204 35.44 0.71 34.88
C ALA A 204 35.25 0.60 36.40
N ALA A 205 33.99 0.54 36.88
CA ALA A 205 33.69 0.35 38.30
C ALA A 205 34.19 -1.01 38.80
N LYS A 206 34.00 -2.08 38.03
CA LYS A 206 34.51 -3.43 38.36
C LYS A 206 36.03 -3.47 38.43
N ALA A 207 36.72 -2.78 37.52
CA ALA A 207 38.18 -2.68 37.52
C ALA A 207 38.74 -1.88 38.71
N ARG A 208 37.99 -0.91 39.25
CA ARG A 208 38.38 -0.20 40.48
C ARG A 208 38.22 -1.07 41.72
N LYS A 209 37.11 -1.80 41.82
CA LYS A 209 36.82 -2.65 42.98
C LYS A 209 37.83 -3.80 43.13
N GLY A 210 38.20 -4.46 42.02
CA GLY A 210 39.26 -5.48 42.03
C GLY A 210 40.68 -4.95 42.24
N ARG A 211 40.90 -3.64 42.45
CA ARG A 211 42.20 -3.06 42.81
C ARG A 211 42.26 -2.66 44.29
N GLU A 212 41.11 -2.52 44.96
CA GLU A 212 41.03 -2.29 46.41
C GLU A 212 41.11 -3.62 47.17
N ASP A 213 40.58 -4.71 46.61
CA ASP A 213 40.64 -6.05 47.23
C ASP A 213 42.07 -6.67 47.25
N ASP A 214 43.05 -6.10 46.51
CA ASP A 214 44.45 -6.57 46.46
C ASP A 214 45.39 -5.79 47.43
N VAL A 215 44.87 -4.87 48.25
CA VAL A 215 45.70 -3.98 49.12
C VAL A 215 45.64 -4.36 50.61
N ASP A 216 44.77 -5.30 51.01
CA ASP A 216 44.57 -5.71 52.42
C ASP A 216 45.10 -7.13 52.75
N GLU A 217 46.11 -7.65 52.03
CA GLU A 217 46.79 -8.93 52.35
C GLU A 217 48.31 -8.77 52.65
N GLU A 218 48.71 -7.74 53.40
CA GLU A 218 50.00 -7.76 54.12
C GLU A 218 49.83 -7.17 55.53
N GLU A 219 49.45 -8.01 56.50
CA GLU A 219 49.75 -7.85 57.94
C GLU A 219 50.06 -9.20 58.60
#